data_AF-A0A1Y2FJJ2-F1
#
_entry.id   AF-A0A1Y2FJJ2-F1
#
_cell.length_a   1.000
_cell.length_b   1.000
_cell.length_c   1.000
_cell.angle_alpha   90.00
_cell.angle_beta   90.00
_cell.angle_gamma   90.00
#
_symmetry.space_group_name_H-M   'P 1'
#
loop_
_entity.id
_entity.type
_entity.pdbx_description
1 polymer ?
#
loop_
_entity_poly.entity_id
_entity_poly.type
_entity_poly.pdbx_seq_one_letter_code
_entity_poly.pdbx_strand_id
1 'polypeptide(L)'
;MSTSSPRVAYIHSEELIAASNALPANVGRHRLAHELIRAHGLLELGDEAAEDDELEQEGQARAYVVEPEAATREQLVRFHDERFINTLLGLDTAASDSESDSGSASDSSSPAKPTPASFRLVSEEDRPTKRRKVDDMGLEDDCPMFSELSDYVQLVAGASIQAARELRDGSADVAIAWTGGRHHGKRGEAAGFCYVQDVVLAILELRLPPKPPPLPSRSPSPSSPNSRTSPAPYPPPIPSLTPIRRVLYLDIDLHHGDGVESAFYTSAHTLTLSLHLHAPLFYPSTGSLSSTGPTPPKGAFKPSPAAHHALNLALHPGLSSPTLLRLFESCVQPIYEIYQPDAVVLQCGCDGLAGDPCKEWNLDLEGMGEVVKRVVHGWGKKTLLLGGGGYDNANAARCWTYLTSVALNQPLSLDNPIPPSLEPDDYARFAPSFTLDVPAGHKLDLNTEARIVEVEEAFKRYAQALEEKYGKRKMDELEGKGAGPSEEL
;
A
#
# COMPACT_ATOMS: atom_id res chain seq x y z
N MET A 1 15.21 -23.90 3.67
CA MET A 1 14.34 -22.84 4.23
C MET A 1 15.06 -22.28 5.43
N SER A 2 15.28 -20.96 5.48
CA SER A 2 15.91 -20.32 6.65
C SER A 2 15.02 -20.56 7.87
N THR A 3 15.63 -21.00 8.97
CA THR A 3 14.94 -21.30 10.24
C THR A 3 14.77 -20.06 11.12
N SER A 4 15.09 -18.87 10.62
CA SER A 4 14.93 -17.60 11.34
C SER A 4 13.55 -17.01 11.06
N SER A 5 12.86 -16.55 12.10
CA SER A 5 11.66 -15.72 11.96
C SER A 5 11.94 -14.52 11.05
N PRO A 6 10.98 -14.09 10.21
CA PRO A 6 11.19 -12.96 9.31
C PRO A 6 11.36 -11.68 10.13
N ARG A 7 12.21 -10.77 9.65
CA ARG A 7 12.31 -9.42 10.21
C ARG A 7 11.15 -8.59 9.68
N VAL A 8 10.25 -8.18 10.57
CA VAL A 8 9.03 -7.45 10.21
C VAL A 8 9.16 -6.00 10.68
N ALA A 9 9.17 -5.06 9.73
CA ALA A 9 9.07 -3.64 10.01
C ALA A 9 7.59 -3.22 10.03
N TYR A 10 7.19 -2.45 11.05
CA TYR A 10 5.86 -1.85 11.15
C TYR A 10 5.97 -0.33 11.08
N ILE A 11 5.45 0.28 10.02
CA ILE A 11 5.59 1.72 9.79
C ILE A 11 4.51 2.48 10.56
N HIS A 12 4.93 3.34 11.48
CA HIS A 12 4.03 4.08 12.35
C HIS A 12 4.68 5.33 12.96
N SER A 13 3.88 6.39 13.09
CA SER A 13 4.11 7.52 13.99
C SER A 13 2.76 8.11 14.41
N GLU A 14 2.75 8.89 15.49
CA GLU A 14 1.55 9.57 15.96
C GLU A 14 1.02 10.56 14.91
N GLU A 15 1.91 11.29 14.22
CA GLU A 15 1.56 12.22 13.15
C GLU A 15 0.93 11.48 11.96
N LEU A 16 1.51 10.36 11.55
CA LEU A 16 0.95 9.53 10.48
C LEU A 16 -0.46 9.06 10.82
N ILE A 17 -0.67 8.58 12.05
CA ILE A 17 -1.98 8.11 12.49
C ILE A 17 -2.98 9.26 12.58
N ALA A 18 -2.58 10.42 13.10
CA ALA A 18 -3.42 11.61 13.16
C ALA A 18 -3.87 12.04 11.75
N ALA A 19 -2.94 12.17 10.80
CA ALA A 19 -3.25 12.54 9.43
C ALA A 19 -4.11 11.47 8.72
N SER A 20 -3.80 10.18 8.91
CA SER A 20 -4.55 9.07 8.30
C SER A 20 -5.98 8.93 8.86
N ASN A 21 -6.23 9.40 10.08
CA ASN A 21 -7.57 9.41 10.68
C ASN A 21 -8.43 10.60 10.22
N ALA A 22 -7.81 11.64 9.65
CA ALA A 22 -8.54 12.78 9.10
C ALA A 22 -9.22 12.46 7.76
N LEU A 23 -8.91 11.32 7.13
CA LEU A 23 -9.57 10.84 5.91
C LEU A 23 -11.08 10.68 6.15
N PRO A 24 -11.95 11.45 5.45
CA PRO A 24 -13.39 11.47 5.74
C PRO A 24 -14.09 10.12 5.61
N ALA A 25 -13.61 9.25 4.70
CA ALA A 25 -14.23 7.96 4.44
C ALA A 25 -14.02 6.91 5.55
N ASN A 26 -13.05 7.09 6.47
CA ASN A 26 -12.62 6.04 7.40
C ASN A 26 -12.11 6.62 8.74
N VAL A 27 -12.81 7.62 9.28
CA VAL A 27 -12.36 8.36 10.47
C VAL A 27 -12.04 7.42 11.65
N GLY A 28 -10.82 7.51 12.18
CA GLY A 28 -10.36 6.74 13.34
C GLY A 28 -9.99 5.28 13.08
N ARG A 29 -10.10 4.77 11.84
CA ARG A 29 -9.81 3.38 11.49
C ARG A 29 -8.37 2.97 11.81
N HIS A 30 -7.40 3.79 11.41
CA HIS A 30 -5.99 3.43 11.52
C HIS A 30 -5.49 3.47 12.97
N ARG A 31 -5.98 4.41 13.79
CA ARG A 31 -5.72 4.39 15.23
C ARG A 31 -6.30 3.12 15.87
N LEU A 32 -7.55 2.77 15.58
CA LEU A 32 -8.17 1.57 16.15
C LEU A 32 -7.38 0.30 15.79
N ALA A 33 -6.93 0.19 14.54
CA ALA A 33 -6.07 -0.92 14.11
C ALA A 33 -4.73 -0.94 14.83
N HIS A 34 -4.06 0.21 14.95
CA HIS A 34 -2.79 0.32 15.68
C HIS A 34 -2.94 -0.07 17.15
N GLU A 35 -3.93 0.47 17.85
CA GLU A 35 -4.18 0.16 19.25
C GLU A 35 -4.48 -1.33 19.47
N LEU A 36 -5.24 -1.95 18.57
CA LEU A 36 -5.52 -3.39 18.67
C LEU A 36 -4.26 -4.24 18.42
N ILE A 37 -3.43 -3.88 17.43
CA ILE A 37 -2.13 -4.52 17.17
C ILE A 37 -1.22 -4.43 18.39
N ARG A 38 -1.10 -3.22 18.98
CA ARG A 38 -0.30 -2.95 20.17
C ARG A 38 -0.81 -3.74 21.37
N ALA A 39 -2.13 -3.73 21.62
CA ALA A 39 -2.75 -4.42 22.75
C ALA A 39 -2.63 -5.95 22.69
N HIS A 40 -2.42 -6.52 21.51
CA HIS A 40 -2.09 -7.95 21.33
C HIS A 40 -0.58 -8.27 21.43
N GLY A 41 0.27 -7.29 21.75
CA GLY A 41 1.70 -7.49 21.96
C GLY A 41 2.49 -7.85 20.70
N LEU A 42 2.02 -7.40 19.52
CA LEU A 42 2.63 -7.71 18.23
C LEU A 42 3.78 -6.78 17.84
N LEU A 43 3.99 -5.70 18.59
CA LEU A 43 5.03 -4.68 18.36
C LEU A 43 6.10 -4.75 19.44
N GLU A 44 7.35 -4.47 19.06
CA GLU A 44 8.42 -4.24 20.04
C GLU A 44 8.07 -2.98 20.87
N LEU A 45 8.25 -3.09 22.19
CA LEU A 45 8.09 -1.98 23.11
C LEU A 45 9.40 -1.19 23.12
N GLY A 46 9.32 0.15 23.03
CA GLY A 46 10.50 1.00 23.25
C GLY A 46 11.01 0.91 24.68
N ASP A 47 12.25 1.35 24.91
CA ASP A 47 12.94 1.26 26.21
C ASP A 47 12.12 1.83 27.40
N GLU A 48 11.21 2.78 27.17
CA GLU A 48 10.38 3.40 28.21
C GLU A 48 9.13 2.57 28.61
N ALA A 49 8.66 1.63 27.77
CA ALA A 49 7.47 0.82 28.03
C ALA A 49 7.79 -0.58 28.60
N ALA A 50 9.08 -0.93 28.69
CA ALA A 50 9.55 -2.19 29.25
C ALA A 50 9.46 -2.25 30.79
N GLU A 51 9.28 -1.11 31.47
CA GLU A 51 9.24 -1.06 32.95
C GLU A 51 7.90 -1.52 33.55
N ASP A 52 6.81 -1.54 32.79
CA ASP A 52 5.46 -1.87 33.28
C ASP A 52 4.94 -3.26 32.85
N ASP A 53 5.67 -3.99 32.01
CA ASP A 53 5.24 -5.30 31.48
C ASP A 53 6.13 -6.43 32.04
N GLU A 54 5.83 -6.88 33.28
CA GLU A 54 6.54 -7.99 33.98
C GLU A 54 6.35 -9.38 33.30
N LEU A 55 5.91 -9.44 32.05
CA LEU A 55 5.65 -10.67 31.29
C LEU A 55 6.30 -10.60 29.90
N GLU A 56 7.62 -10.40 29.84
CA GLU A 56 8.40 -10.83 28.68
C GLU A 56 8.20 -12.34 28.49
N GLN A 57 7.26 -12.74 27.63
CA GLN A 57 7.17 -14.12 27.16
C GLN A 57 8.35 -14.36 26.22
N GLU A 58 9.45 -14.88 26.77
CA GLU A 58 10.63 -15.32 26.01
C GLU A 58 10.19 -16.11 24.75
N GLY A 59 10.45 -15.56 23.56
CA GLY A 59 10.24 -16.23 22.27
C GLY A 59 9.05 -15.76 21.41
N GLN A 60 8.28 -14.76 21.82
CA GLN A 60 7.27 -14.15 20.93
C GLN A 60 7.93 -13.25 19.88
N ALA A 61 7.60 -13.45 18.60
CA ALA A 61 8.10 -12.61 17.50
C ALA A 61 7.30 -11.31 17.47
N ARG A 62 8.00 -10.18 17.40
CA ARG A 62 7.41 -8.83 17.38
C ARG A 62 7.93 -8.05 16.18
N ALA A 63 7.10 -7.15 15.67
CA ALA A 63 7.53 -6.22 14.62
C ALA A 63 8.21 -5.02 15.24
N TYR A 64 9.36 -4.60 14.69
CA TYR A 64 10.01 -3.37 15.12
C TYR A 64 9.32 -2.17 14.45
N VAL A 65 9.10 -1.13 15.24
CA VAL A 65 8.42 0.10 14.78
C VAL A 65 9.43 0.98 14.04
N VAL A 66 9.04 1.48 12.87
CA VAL A 66 9.82 2.44 12.08
C VAL A 66 9.00 3.68 11.85
N GLU A 67 9.53 4.82 12.30
CA GLU A 67 8.93 6.12 12.05
C GLU A 67 9.19 6.57 10.61
N PRO A 68 8.15 6.93 9.84
CA PRO A 68 8.31 7.41 8.48
C PRO A 68 8.60 8.90 8.39
N GLU A 69 9.41 9.27 7.41
CA GLU A 69 9.52 10.67 6.98
C GLU A 69 8.32 11.02 6.09
N ALA A 70 7.80 12.24 6.23
CA ALA A 70 6.84 12.81 5.27
C ALA A 70 7.48 12.86 3.86
N ALA A 71 6.75 12.40 2.84
CA ALA A 71 7.24 12.41 1.47
C ALA A 71 7.44 13.83 0.96
N THR A 72 8.63 14.12 0.44
CA THR A 72 8.91 15.43 -0.16
C THR A 72 8.15 15.61 -1.46
N ARG A 73 7.96 16.87 -1.88
CA ARG A 73 7.38 17.19 -3.20
C ARG A 73 8.10 16.45 -4.33
N GLU A 74 9.43 16.39 -4.29
CA GLU A 74 10.26 15.71 -5.30
C GLU A 74 9.99 14.21 -5.35
N GLN A 75 9.61 13.59 -4.22
CA GLN A 75 9.21 12.19 -4.18
C GLN A 75 7.82 12.00 -4.78
N LEU A 76 6.86 12.85 -4.42
CA LEU A 76 5.48 12.77 -4.91
C LEU A 76 5.40 12.94 -6.44
N VAL A 77 6.14 13.89 -7.01
CA VAL A 77 6.14 14.18 -8.46
C VAL A 77 6.91 13.15 -9.30
N ARG A 78 7.56 12.14 -8.68
CA ARG A 78 8.13 11.00 -9.43
C ARG A 78 7.04 10.24 -10.20
N PHE A 79 5.83 10.22 -9.65
CA PHE A 79 4.65 9.71 -10.34
C PHE A 79 3.66 10.80 -10.69
N HIS A 80 3.26 11.63 -9.73
CA HIS A 80 2.16 12.56 -9.93
C HIS A 80 2.51 13.76 -10.82
N ASP A 81 1.47 14.35 -11.40
CA ASP A 81 1.56 15.64 -12.07
C ASP A 81 1.90 16.76 -11.07
N GLU A 82 2.77 17.69 -11.48
CA GLU A 82 3.24 18.76 -10.60
C GLU A 82 2.13 19.70 -10.16
N ARG A 83 1.18 20.01 -11.04
CA ARG A 83 0.07 20.92 -10.74
C ARG A 83 -0.89 20.27 -9.74
N PHE A 84 -1.13 18.96 -9.90
CA PHE A 84 -1.93 18.18 -8.95
C PHE A 84 -1.30 18.19 -7.55
N ILE A 85 -0.01 17.87 -7.44
CA ILE A 85 0.70 17.91 -6.15
C ILE A 85 0.71 19.33 -5.55
N ASN A 86 0.98 20.37 -6.34
CA ASN A 86 0.94 21.74 -5.83
C ASN A 86 -0.44 22.13 -5.28
N THR A 87 -1.52 21.62 -5.89
CA THR A 87 -2.88 21.84 -5.40
C THR A 87 -3.12 21.12 -4.07
N LEU A 88 -2.77 19.83 -3.99
CA LEU A 88 -2.90 19.04 -2.76
C LEU A 88 -2.09 19.60 -1.58
N LEU A 89 -0.92 20.17 -1.87
CA LEU A 89 -0.03 20.75 -0.88
C LEU A 89 -0.33 22.24 -0.58
N GLY A 90 -1.36 22.83 -1.20
CA GLY A 90 -1.72 24.24 -0.99
C GLY A 90 -0.68 25.24 -1.47
N LEU A 91 0.21 24.86 -2.39
CA LEU A 91 1.29 25.73 -2.91
C LEU A 91 0.78 26.71 -3.99
N ASP A 92 -0.35 26.40 -4.60
CA ASP A 92 -0.99 27.18 -5.68
C ASP A 92 -1.67 28.48 -5.21
N THR A 93 -1.89 28.64 -3.90
CA THR A 93 -2.48 29.84 -3.27
C THR A 93 -1.40 30.82 -2.80
N ALA A 94 -0.22 30.33 -2.41
CA ALA A 94 0.90 31.17 -1.95
C ALA A 94 1.49 32.05 -3.06
N ALA A 95 1.40 31.62 -4.33
CA ALA A 95 1.90 32.40 -5.47
C ALA A 95 1.01 33.59 -5.85
N SER A 96 -0.31 33.51 -5.62
CA SER A 96 -1.25 34.59 -6.00
C SER A 96 -1.34 35.74 -5.01
N ASP A 97 -0.87 35.56 -3.77
CA ASP A 97 -0.88 36.62 -2.74
C ASP A 97 0.39 37.48 -2.77
N SER A 98 1.32 37.21 -3.68
CA SER A 98 2.59 37.96 -3.82
C SER A 98 2.60 39.00 -4.94
N GLU A 99 1.53 39.11 -5.74
CA GLU A 99 1.40 40.12 -6.80
C GLU A 99 0.16 41.00 -6.60
N SER A 100 0.16 41.85 -5.57
CA SER A 100 -0.47 43.19 -5.62
C SER A 100 -0.27 43.97 -4.32
N ASP A 101 0.85 44.68 -4.18
CA ASP A 101 0.74 46.07 -3.71
C ASP A 101 1.98 46.90 -4.10
N SER A 102 1.87 47.63 -5.20
CA SER A 102 2.71 48.81 -5.45
C SER A 102 1.81 49.95 -5.90
N GLY A 103 1.09 50.53 -4.94
CA GLY A 103 0.28 51.73 -5.14
C GLY A 103 0.36 52.67 -3.94
N SER A 104 1.16 53.72 -4.04
CA SER A 104 1.26 54.78 -3.04
C SER A 104 -0.04 55.60 -2.92
N ALA A 105 -0.46 55.88 -1.68
CA ALA A 105 -0.73 57.21 -1.09
C ALA A 105 -2.03 57.31 -0.24
N SER A 106 -1.81 57.63 1.04
CA SER A 106 -2.62 58.44 1.98
C SER A 106 -4.16 58.27 2.04
N ASP A 107 -4.69 57.84 3.19
CA ASP A 107 -5.28 58.73 4.21
C ASP A 107 -5.65 57.92 5.49
N SER A 108 -5.79 58.66 6.58
CA SER A 108 -5.97 58.30 7.98
C SER A 108 -7.25 57.54 8.38
N SER A 109 -7.13 56.58 9.30
CA SER A 109 -7.90 56.43 10.57
C SER A 109 -7.85 55.01 11.16
N SER A 110 -7.82 54.94 12.50
CA SER A 110 -7.55 53.79 13.37
C SER A 110 -8.64 52.68 13.38
N PRO A 111 -8.37 51.47 13.93
CA PRO A 111 -9.15 50.26 13.64
C PRO A 111 -10.34 50.07 14.58
N ALA A 112 -11.48 49.64 14.03
CA ALA A 112 -12.62 49.15 14.79
C ALA A 112 -12.74 47.63 14.61
N LYS A 113 -12.81 46.91 15.74
CA LYS A 113 -13.08 45.45 15.83
C LYS A 113 -14.44 45.11 15.20
N PRO A 114 -14.60 44.00 14.47
CA PRO A 114 -15.92 43.52 14.08
C PRO A 114 -16.53 42.68 15.20
N THR A 115 -17.73 43.07 15.63
CA THR A 115 -18.71 42.24 16.36
C THR A 115 -19.46 41.32 15.39
N PRO A 116 -19.98 40.16 15.84
CA PRO A 116 -20.54 39.14 14.95
C PRO A 116 -21.94 39.56 14.48
N ALA A 117 -22.17 39.55 13.17
CA ALA A 117 -23.48 39.79 12.59
C ALA A 117 -24.14 38.47 12.17
N SER A 118 -25.36 38.32 12.66
CA SER A 118 -26.38 37.31 12.43
C SER A 118 -26.56 36.85 10.98
N PHE A 119 -26.80 35.54 10.87
CA PHE A 119 -27.47 34.78 9.81
C PHE A 119 -28.37 35.65 8.88
N ARG A 120 -27.92 35.86 7.64
CA ARG A 120 -28.75 36.36 6.53
C ARG A 120 -28.72 35.35 5.38
N LEU A 121 -29.91 34.95 4.96
CA LEU A 121 -30.16 34.14 3.76
C LEU A 121 -29.69 34.93 2.53
N VAL A 122 -28.83 34.31 1.71
CA VAL A 122 -28.30 34.88 0.47
C VAL A 122 -29.30 34.64 -0.66
N SER A 123 -29.69 35.70 -1.38
CA SER A 123 -30.48 35.64 -2.62
C SER A 123 -29.59 35.36 -3.83
N GLU A 124 -30.14 34.68 -4.84
CA GLU A 124 -29.44 34.07 -6.00
C GLU A 124 -28.63 34.99 -6.94
N GLU A 125 -28.42 36.27 -6.64
CA GLU A 125 -27.77 37.22 -7.58
C GLU A 125 -26.39 37.74 -7.16
N ASP A 126 -25.83 37.33 -6.02
CA ASP A 126 -24.43 37.65 -5.63
C ASP A 126 -23.51 36.43 -5.81
N ARG A 127 -23.01 36.19 -7.04
CA ARG A 127 -21.88 35.29 -7.30
C ARG A 127 -20.65 36.08 -7.74
N PRO A 128 -19.51 36.04 -7.03
CA PRO A 128 -18.26 36.52 -7.57
C PRO A 128 -17.64 35.49 -8.55
N THR A 129 -17.25 36.03 -9.68
CA THR A 129 -16.32 35.60 -10.74
C THR A 129 -15.39 34.37 -10.53
N LYS A 130 -15.40 33.48 -11.55
CA LYS A 130 -14.43 32.42 -11.94
C LYS A 130 -13.96 31.44 -10.84
N ARG A 131 -14.70 30.33 -10.68
CA ARG A 131 -14.17 29.08 -10.10
C ARG A 131 -12.93 28.63 -10.89
N ARG A 132 -11.76 28.55 -10.23
CA ARG A 132 -10.52 27.98 -10.80
C ARG A 132 -10.75 26.49 -11.11
N LYS A 133 -10.10 25.99 -12.17
CA LYS A 133 -10.10 24.60 -12.69
C LYS A 133 -9.66 23.54 -11.66
N VAL A 134 -10.42 23.33 -10.60
CA VAL A 134 -10.26 22.23 -9.62
C VAL A 134 -11.11 21.01 -10.04
N ASP A 135 -12.19 21.22 -10.80
CA ASP A 135 -13.12 20.18 -11.27
C ASP A 135 -12.43 19.01 -12.01
N ASP A 136 -11.33 19.24 -12.72
CA ASP A 136 -10.63 18.18 -13.47
C ASP A 136 -9.67 17.31 -12.62
N MET A 137 -9.53 17.58 -11.32
CA MET A 137 -8.59 16.85 -10.44
C MET A 137 -9.29 15.81 -9.54
N GLY A 138 -10.61 15.65 -9.68
CA GLY A 138 -11.38 14.71 -8.86
C GLY A 138 -11.37 15.06 -7.37
N LEU A 139 -11.26 16.33 -6.99
CA LEU A 139 -11.22 16.79 -5.59
C LEU A 139 -12.61 17.19 -5.06
N GLU A 140 -13.62 16.39 -5.42
CA GLU A 140 -15.02 16.54 -5.05
C GLU A 140 -15.65 15.18 -4.75
N ASP A 141 -16.92 15.18 -4.30
CA ASP A 141 -17.71 13.98 -4.00
C ASP A 141 -17.02 12.92 -3.14
N ASP A 142 -16.44 11.89 -3.76
CA ASP A 142 -15.74 10.80 -3.06
C ASP A 142 -14.37 11.24 -2.54
N CYS A 143 -13.75 12.26 -3.11
CA CYS A 143 -12.46 12.80 -2.70
C CYS A 143 -12.56 14.27 -2.27
N PRO A 144 -13.37 14.62 -1.25
CA PRO A 144 -13.52 15.99 -0.82
C PRO A 144 -12.24 16.50 -0.15
N MET A 145 -11.90 17.78 -0.39
CA MET A 145 -10.80 18.41 0.36
C MET A 145 -11.11 18.49 1.86
N PHE A 146 -10.09 18.28 2.70
CA PHE A 146 -10.14 18.43 4.15
C PHE A 146 -8.88 19.13 4.68
N SER A 147 -8.92 19.65 5.90
CA SER A 147 -7.89 20.56 6.44
C SER A 147 -6.49 19.92 6.47
N GLU A 148 -6.41 18.64 6.79
CA GLU A 148 -5.18 17.86 6.93
C GLU A 148 -4.74 17.19 5.62
N LEU A 149 -5.33 17.53 4.47
CA LEU A 149 -5.09 16.84 3.20
C LEU A 149 -3.61 16.83 2.79
N SER A 150 -2.90 17.94 2.97
CA SER A 150 -1.47 18.02 2.68
C SER A 150 -0.65 17.03 3.52
N ASP A 151 -0.91 17.00 4.82
CA ASP A 151 -0.20 16.11 5.75
C ASP A 151 -0.55 14.66 5.48
N TYR A 152 -1.83 14.36 5.21
CA TYR A 152 -2.30 13.04 4.79
C TYR A 152 -1.54 12.56 3.54
N VAL A 153 -1.47 13.37 2.49
CA VAL A 153 -0.79 13.02 1.23
C VAL A 153 0.70 12.75 1.47
N GLN A 154 1.38 13.61 2.22
CA GLN A 154 2.82 13.47 2.46
C GLN A 154 3.13 12.29 3.38
N LEU A 155 2.40 12.11 4.48
CA LEU A 155 2.68 11.07 5.47
C LEU A 155 2.28 9.68 4.96
N VAL A 156 1.14 9.52 4.28
CA VAL A 156 0.74 8.22 3.71
C VAL A 156 1.72 7.77 2.62
N ALA A 157 2.12 8.67 1.72
CA ALA A 157 3.16 8.36 0.73
C ALA A 157 4.52 8.08 1.38
N GLY A 158 4.88 8.88 2.38
CA GLY A 158 6.11 8.73 3.15
C GLY A 158 6.21 7.37 3.83
N ALA A 159 5.10 6.91 4.42
CA ALA A 159 5.01 5.60 5.07
C ALA A 159 5.29 4.44 4.11
N SER A 160 4.62 4.41 2.95
CA SER A 160 4.82 3.35 1.96
C SER A 160 6.21 3.41 1.31
N ILE A 161 6.77 4.62 1.12
CA ILE A 161 8.16 4.80 0.68
C ILE A 161 9.14 4.28 1.74
N GLN A 162 8.93 4.57 3.02
CA GLN A 162 9.79 4.08 4.10
C GLN A 162 9.75 2.56 4.19
N ALA A 163 8.56 1.96 4.11
CA ALA A 163 8.39 0.51 4.06
C ALA A 163 9.18 -0.11 2.88
N ALA A 164 9.12 0.51 1.70
CA ALA A 164 9.90 0.11 0.54
C ALA A 164 11.42 0.21 0.77
N ARG A 165 11.90 1.22 1.50
CA ARG A 165 13.32 1.36 1.87
C ARG A 165 13.79 0.23 2.78
N GLU A 166 13.01 -0.13 3.80
CA GLU A 166 13.34 -1.25 4.71
C GLU A 166 13.54 -2.57 3.95
N LEU A 167 12.69 -2.83 2.95
CA LEU A 167 12.82 -3.98 2.08
C LEU A 167 13.99 -3.86 1.11
N ARG A 168 14.12 -2.73 0.40
CA ARG A 168 15.18 -2.51 -0.60
C ARG A 168 16.57 -2.63 0.04
N ASP A 169 16.76 -2.00 1.19
CA ASP A 169 18.06 -1.90 1.88
C ASP A 169 18.33 -3.12 2.77
N GLY A 170 17.38 -4.06 2.85
CA GLY A 170 17.57 -5.35 3.50
C GLY A 170 17.49 -5.32 5.02
N SER A 171 16.96 -4.25 5.61
CA SER A 171 16.60 -4.15 7.03
C SER A 171 15.44 -5.07 7.39
N ALA A 172 14.47 -5.21 6.48
CA ALA A 172 13.30 -6.06 6.64
C ALA A 172 13.18 -7.13 5.56
N ASP A 173 12.49 -8.22 5.92
CA ASP A 173 12.01 -9.23 5.00
C ASP A 173 10.52 -8.98 4.67
N VAL A 174 9.78 -8.44 5.64
CA VAL A 174 8.40 -7.97 5.51
C VAL A 174 8.30 -6.55 6.05
N ALA A 175 7.63 -5.64 5.34
CA ALA A 175 7.32 -4.31 5.83
C ALA A 175 5.81 -4.07 5.76
N ILE A 176 5.25 -3.45 6.79
CA ILE A 176 3.81 -3.24 6.96
C ILE A 176 3.51 -1.75 7.03
N ALA A 177 2.65 -1.25 6.14
CA ALA A 177 2.15 0.12 6.18
C ALA A 177 0.62 0.13 5.95
N TRP A 178 -0.14 -0.16 7.01
CA TRP A 178 -1.62 -0.27 6.94
C TRP A 178 -2.33 1.04 6.60
N THR A 179 -1.69 2.19 6.74
CA THR A 179 -2.23 3.49 6.35
C THR A 179 -2.25 3.73 4.84
N GLY A 180 -1.39 3.00 4.10
CA GLY A 180 -1.25 3.04 2.65
C GLY A 180 -2.27 2.18 1.89
N GLY A 181 -1.94 1.85 0.64
CA GLY A 181 -2.80 1.03 -0.23
C GLY A 181 -3.80 1.83 -1.05
N ARG A 182 -3.51 3.10 -1.36
CA ARG A 182 -4.38 4.00 -2.10
C ARG A 182 -4.27 3.76 -3.60
N HIS A 183 -4.94 2.71 -4.06
CA HIS A 183 -4.74 2.15 -5.40
C HIS A 183 -5.53 2.81 -6.55
N HIS A 184 -6.45 3.75 -6.29
CA HIS A 184 -7.33 4.32 -7.32
C HIS A 184 -6.83 5.61 -7.97
N GLY A 185 -6.16 6.47 -7.22
CA GLY A 185 -5.76 7.80 -7.70
C GLY A 185 -4.95 7.73 -9.00
N LYS A 186 -5.10 8.70 -9.90
CA LYS A 186 -4.34 8.73 -11.16
C LYS A 186 -3.16 9.69 -11.05
N ARG A 187 -2.48 9.90 -12.18
CA ARG A 187 -1.31 10.78 -12.24
C ARG A 187 -1.64 12.20 -11.77
N GLY A 188 -2.79 12.74 -12.16
CA GLY A 188 -3.18 14.12 -11.83
C GLY A 188 -4.63 14.26 -11.34
N GLU A 189 -5.20 13.17 -10.80
CA GLU A 189 -6.60 13.10 -10.41
C GLU A 189 -6.74 12.21 -9.16
N ALA A 190 -7.47 12.68 -8.16
CA ALA A 190 -7.91 11.87 -7.02
C ALA A 190 -9.16 11.07 -7.42
N ALA A 191 -9.28 9.84 -6.92
CA ALA A 191 -10.43 8.99 -7.21
C ALA A 191 -10.59 7.92 -6.13
N GLY A 192 -11.82 7.53 -5.78
CA GLY A 192 -12.09 6.43 -4.85
C GLY A 192 -11.38 6.57 -3.52
N PHE A 193 -11.50 7.74 -2.87
CA PHE A 193 -10.82 8.10 -1.62
C PHE A 193 -9.28 8.17 -1.69
N CYS A 194 -8.68 8.05 -2.88
CA CYS A 194 -7.24 8.01 -3.09
C CYS A 194 -6.71 9.33 -3.68
N TYR A 195 -6.06 10.13 -2.85
CA TYR A 195 -5.45 11.42 -3.23
C TYR A 195 -3.99 11.29 -3.68
N VAL A 196 -3.31 10.22 -3.27
CA VAL A 196 -1.91 9.95 -3.58
C VAL A 196 -1.76 8.46 -3.93
N GLN A 197 -0.89 8.15 -4.87
CA GLN A 197 -0.56 6.78 -5.28
C GLN A 197 0.67 6.29 -4.51
N ASP A 198 0.50 6.08 -3.21
CA ASP A 198 1.56 5.59 -2.32
C ASP A 198 2.09 4.22 -2.76
N VAL A 199 1.21 3.37 -3.30
CA VAL A 199 1.55 2.06 -3.87
C VAL A 199 2.55 2.19 -5.02
N VAL A 200 2.26 3.08 -5.98
CA VAL A 200 3.13 3.32 -7.13
C VAL A 200 4.47 3.89 -6.68
N LEU A 201 4.45 4.86 -5.76
CA LEU A 201 5.66 5.46 -5.21
C LEU A 201 6.54 4.44 -4.47
N ALA A 202 5.93 3.53 -3.71
CA ALA A 202 6.64 2.43 -3.04
C ALA A 202 7.27 1.47 -4.05
N ILE A 203 6.56 1.08 -5.11
CA ILE A 203 7.11 0.21 -6.17
C ILE A 203 8.27 0.91 -6.90
N LEU A 204 8.17 2.21 -7.16
CA LEU A 204 9.27 2.99 -7.74
C LEU A 204 10.49 3.03 -6.81
N GLU A 205 10.28 3.20 -5.49
CA GLU A 205 11.35 3.22 -4.49
C GLU A 205 12.02 1.84 -4.34
N LEU A 206 11.25 0.75 -4.34
CA LEU A 206 11.77 -0.63 -4.29
C LEU A 206 12.75 -0.93 -5.42
N ARG A 207 12.50 -0.36 -6.61
CA ARG A 207 13.29 -0.59 -7.82
C ARG A 207 14.54 0.28 -7.91
N LEU A 208 14.77 1.19 -6.96
CA LEU A 208 16.02 1.94 -6.86
C LEU A 208 17.16 1.01 -6.40
N PRO A 209 18.43 1.37 -6.67
CA PRO A 209 19.57 0.64 -6.12
C PRO A 209 19.53 0.61 -4.58
N PRO A 210 19.87 -0.53 -3.95
CA PRO A 210 19.93 -0.62 -2.50
C PRO A 210 21.01 0.31 -1.94
N LYS A 211 20.71 0.96 -0.82
CA LYS A 211 21.65 1.80 -0.08
C LYS A 211 22.28 0.95 1.02
N PRO A 212 23.61 0.73 1.00
CA PRO A 212 24.26 0.01 2.08
C PRO A 212 24.14 0.81 3.39
N PRO A 213 24.15 0.14 4.55
CA PRO A 213 24.15 0.83 5.83
C PRO A 213 25.33 1.79 5.92
N PRO A 214 25.16 2.95 6.60
CA PRO A 214 26.25 3.89 6.78
C PRO A 214 27.44 3.21 7.45
N LEU A 215 28.65 3.45 6.93
CA LEU A 215 29.87 2.93 7.53
C LEU A 215 29.97 3.42 8.98
N PRO A 216 30.35 2.55 9.95
CA PRO A 216 30.47 2.96 11.34
C PRO A 216 31.42 4.15 11.44
N SER A 217 30.96 5.22 12.08
CA SER A 217 31.78 6.42 12.25
C SER A 217 33.03 6.04 13.05
N ARG A 218 34.20 6.28 12.46
CA ARG A 218 35.48 6.01 13.11
C ARG A 218 35.69 7.12 14.14
N SER A 219 35.23 6.92 15.38
CA SER A 219 35.57 7.81 16.47
C SER A 219 37.11 7.82 16.63
N PRO A 220 37.76 8.99 16.67
CA PRO A 220 39.19 9.05 16.94
C PRO A 220 39.39 8.62 18.39
N SER A 221 39.83 7.38 18.61
CA SER A 221 40.32 6.96 19.91
C SER A 221 41.57 7.80 20.26
N PRO A 222 41.75 8.24 21.52
CA PRO A 222 42.99 8.89 21.93
C PRO A 222 44.12 7.86 21.82
N SER A 223 45.01 8.04 20.86
CA SER A 223 46.14 7.13 20.64
C SER A 223 47.13 7.23 21.80
N SER A 224 47.29 6.13 22.53
CA SER A 224 48.46 5.89 23.37
C SER A 224 49.63 5.43 22.45
N PRO A 225 50.87 5.94 22.57
CA PRO A 225 51.86 5.84 21.50
C PRO A 225 52.56 4.49 21.32
N ASN A 226 52.19 3.41 22.03
CA ASN A 226 53.01 2.19 22.10
C ASN A 226 52.22 0.88 21.99
N SER A 227 51.54 0.67 20.86
CA SER A 227 50.95 -0.63 20.53
C SER A 227 51.13 -0.93 19.03
N ARG A 228 52.09 -1.81 18.69
CA ARG A 228 52.17 -2.43 17.37
C ARG A 228 51.19 -3.61 17.34
N THR A 229 49.90 -3.33 17.15
CA THR A 229 48.90 -4.36 16.82
C THR A 229 48.77 -4.47 15.31
N SER A 230 48.83 -5.71 14.81
CA SER A 230 48.56 -6.07 13.41
C SER A 230 47.26 -5.41 12.91
N PRO A 231 47.17 -5.05 11.60
CA PRO A 231 45.93 -4.51 11.05
C PRO A 231 44.80 -5.52 11.31
N ALA A 232 43.69 -5.02 11.88
CA ALA A 232 42.49 -5.83 12.08
C ALA A 232 42.13 -6.51 10.75
N PRO A 233 41.71 -7.79 10.76
CA PRO A 233 41.23 -8.44 9.55
C PRO A 233 40.15 -7.56 8.91
N TYR A 234 40.22 -7.38 7.60
CA TYR A 234 39.17 -6.69 6.85
C TYR A 234 37.83 -7.30 7.27
N PRO A 235 36.81 -6.48 7.60
CA PRO A 235 35.49 -7.02 7.87
C PRO A 235 35.08 -7.90 6.69
N PRO A 236 34.38 -9.02 6.94
CA PRO A 236 33.89 -9.86 5.86
C PRO A 236 33.11 -8.97 4.87
N PRO A 237 33.24 -9.20 3.55
CA PRO A 237 32.47 -8.43 2.58
C PRO A 237 30.99 -8.53 2.94
N ILE A 238 30.35 -7.38 3.15
CA ILE A 238 28.91 -7.29 3.35
C ILE A 238 28.26 -7.99 2.15
N PRO A 239 27.32 -8.94 2.35
CA PRO A 239 26.63 -9.57 1.24
C PRO A 239 26.06 -8.47 0.34
N SER A 240 26.42 -8.45 -0.94
CA SER A 240 25.90 -7.43 -1.86
C SER A 240 24.39 -7.60 -1.97
N LEU A 241 23.63 -6.62 -1.49
CA LEU A 241 22.18 -6.59 -1.64
C LEU A 241 21.84 -6.65 -3.13
N THR A 242 21.00 -7.62 -3.50
CA THR A 242 20.55 -7.81 -4.88
C THR A 242 19.49 -6.75 -5.21
N PRO A 243 19.65 -6.00 -6.32
CA PRO A 243 18.62 -5.06 -6.74
C PRO A 243 17.30 -5.77 -7.09
N ILE A 244 16.18 -5.17 -6.69
CA ILE A 244 14.83 -5.64 -7.03
C ILE A 244 14.53 -5.20 -8.47
N ARG A 245 14.39 -6.16 -9.39
CA ARG A 245 14.14 -5.89 -10.82
C ARG A 245 12.71 -6.13 -11.25
N ARG A 246 12.05 -7.14 -10.67
CA ARG A 246 10.65 -7.50 -10.93
C ARG A 246 9.83 -7.40 -9.65
N VAL A 247 8.74 -6.65 -9.71
CA VAL A 247 7.79 -6.53 -8.60
C VAL A 247 6.46 -7.14 -9.03
N LEU A 248 5.90 -8.02 -8.21
CA LEU A 248 4.50 -8.43 -8.32
C LEU A 248 3.67 -7.53 -7.41
N TYR A 249 2.75 -6.77 -7.99
CA TYR A 249 1.68 -6.12 -7.24
C TYR A 249 0.47 -7.06 -7.24
N LEU A 250 0.12 -7.59 -6.07
CA LEU A 250 -1.05 -8.42 -5.86
C LEU A 250 -2.07 -7.63 -5.06
N ASP A 251 -3.30 -7.55 -5.58
CA ASP A 251 -4.37 -6.75 -5.00
C ASP A 251 -5.56 -7.64 -4.66
N ILE A 252 -5.94 -7.67 -3.38
CA ILE A 252 -7.10 -8.43 -2.86
C ILE A 252 -8.20 -7.54 -2.28
N ASP A 253 -8.15 -6.23 -2.56
CA ASP A 253 -9.27 -5.31 -2.30
C ASP A 253 -10.53 -5.77 -3.05
N LEU A 254 -11.70 -5.36 -2.57
CA LEU A 254 -12.93 -5.57 -3.31
C LEU A 254 -12.90 -4.89 -4.69
N HIS A 255 -12.24 -3.74 -4.80
CA HIS A 255 -12.21 -2.90 -5.98
C HIS A 255 -10.97 -3.19 -6.85
N HIS A 256 -11.12 -3.00 -8.17
CA HIS A 256 -9.99 -3.13 -9.07
C HIS A 256 -8.92 -2.06 -8.78
N GLY A 257 -7.66 -2.48 -8.59
CA GLY A 257 -6.47 -1.63 -8.41
C GLY A 257 -6.05 -0.86 -9.67
N ASP A 258 -6.99 -0.13 -10.25
CA ASP A 258 -6.95 0.45 -11.58
C ASP A 258 -5.92 1.58 -11.75
N GLY A 259 -5.63 2.35 -10.70
CA GLY A 259 -4.60 3.38 -10.72
C GLY A 259 -3.19 2.77 -10.75
N VAL A 260 -2.98 1.69 -10.00
CA VAL A 260 -1.69 0.95 -10.00
C VAL A 260 -1.51 0.21 -11.32
N GLU A 261 -2.55 -0.47 -11.83
CA GLU A 261 -2.53 -1.08 -13.17
C GLU A 261 -2.20 -0.05 -14.25
N SER A 262 -2.87 1.10 -14.25
CA SER A 262 -2.62 2.18 -15.21
C SER A 262 -1.18 2.69 -15.16
N ALA A 263 -0.63 2.90 -13.96
CA ALA A 263 0.72 3.40 -13.76
C ALA A 263 1.79 2.47 -14.34
N PHE A 264 1.56 1.16 -14.30
CA PHE A 264 2.51 0.14 -14.77
C PHE A 264 2.09 -0.56 -16.05
N TYR A 265 1.03 -0.11 -16.71
CA TYR A 265 0.45 -0.77 -17.89
C TYR A 265 1.47 -1.06 -19.00
N THR A 266 2.47 -0.19 -19.18
CA THR A 266 3.53 -0.36 -20.19
C THR A 266 4.84 -0.92 -19.65
N SER A 267 4.90 -1.35 -18.39
CA SER A 267 6.10 -1.87 -17.73
C SER A 267 6.13 -3.39 -17.71
N ALA A 268 7.24 -4.00 -18.15
CA ALA A 268 7.50 -5.43 -17.99
C ALA A 268 8.08 -5.79 -16.60
N HIS A 269 8.43 -4.76 -15.82
CA HIS A 269 9.15 -4.90 -14.55
C HIS A 269 8.22 -4.87 -13.33
N THR A 270 6.95 -4.55 -13.57
CA THR A 270 5.90 -4.66 -12.57
C THR A 270 4.77 -5.44 -13.21
N LEU A 271 4.37 -6.57 -12.60
CA LEU A 271 3.15 -7.27 -12.98
C LEU A 271 2.07 -6.89 -11.97
N THR A 272 0.95 -6.36 -12.44
CA THR A 272 -0.23 -6.11 -11.59
C THR A 272 -1.18 -7.28 -11.75
N LEU A 273 -1.64 -7.83 -10.62
CA LEU A 273 -2.63 -8.91 -10.57
C LEU A 273 -3.66 -8.53 -9.53
N SER A 274 -4.88 -8.23 -9.95
CA SER A 274 -5.97 -7.83 -9.05
C SER A 274 -7.10 -8.84 -9.07
N LEU A 275 -7.56 -9.21 -7.87
CA LEU A 275 -8.81 -9.91 -7.62
C LEU A 275 -9.82 -8.86 -7.20
N HIS A 276 -10.96 -8.76 -7.87
CA HIS A 276 -11.94 -7.71 -7.56
C HIS A 276 -13.33 -8.07 -8.06
N LEU A 277 -14.35 -7.42 -7.50
CA LEU A 277 -15.69 -7.48 -8.03
C LEU A 277 -15.72 -6.73 -9.37
N HIS A 278 -16.19 -7.42 -10.41
CA HIS A 278 -16.41 -6.85 -11.72
C HIS A 278 -17.87 -7.11 -12.14
N ALA A 279 -18.73 -6.17 -11.76
CA ALA A 279 -20.15 -6.17 -12.09
C ALA A 279 -20.56 -4.84 -12.74
N PRO A 280 -21.64 -4.80 -13.55
CA PRO A 280 -22.14 -3.55 -14.12
C PRO A 280 -22.36 -2.49 -13.03
N LEU A 281 -21.85 -1.28 -13.27
CA LEU A 281 -21.94 -0.12 -12.38
C LEU A 281 -21.16 -0.23 -11.06
N PHE A 282 -20.42 -1.31 -10.82
CA PHE A 282 -19.53 -1.40 -9.67
C PHE A 282 -18.25 -0.59 -9.97
N TYR A 283 -17.84 0.25 -9.02
CA TYR A 283 -16.64 1.08 -9.15
C TYR A 283 -15.37 0.20 -9.15
N PRO A 284 -14.32 0.49 -9.95
CA PRO A 284 -14.19 1.56 -10.94
C PRO A 284 -14.66 1.15 -12.36
N SER A 285 -15.36 0.02 -12.50
CA SER A 285 -15.84 -0.54 -13.78
C SER A 285 -14.75 -0.93 -14.81
N THR A 286 -13.49 -0.95 -14.39
CA THR A 286 -12.35 -1.45 -15.17
C THR A 286 -11.92 -2.83 -14.65
N GLY A 287 -10.87 -3.43 -15.23
CA GLY A 287 -10.37 -4.73 -14.76
C GLY A 287 -11.13 -5.94 -15.31
N SER A 288 -11.64 -5.88 -16.55
CA SER A 288 -12.31 -7.05 -17.13
C SER A 288 -11.34 -8.23 -17.28
N LEU A 289 -11.85 -9.47 -17.25
CA LEU A 289 -11.04 -10.70 -17.39
C LEU A 289 -10.15 -10.68 -18.65
N SER A 290 -10.58 -10.01 -19.72
CA SER A 290 -9.84 -9.89 -20.98
C SER A 290 -8.83 -8.72 -21.01
N SER A 291 -8.89 -7.81 -20.03
CA SER A 291 -7.89 -6.76 -19.83
C SER A 291 -6.61 -7.41 -19.31
N THR A 292 -5.63 -7.57 -20.20
CA THR A 292 -4.37 -8.29 -19.92
C THR A 292 -3.12 -7.44 -20.17
N GLY A 293 -3.26 -6.13 -20.12
CA GLY A 293 -2.18 -5.20 -20.48
C GLY A 293 -2.19 -4.81 -21.98
N PRO A 294 -1.14 -4.11 -22.44
CA PRO A 294 -1.12 -3.44 -23.73
C PRO A 294 -1.20 -4.44 -24.88
N THR A 295 -2.24 -4.27 -25.70
CA THR A 295 -2.39 -5.01 -26.95
C THR A 295 -1.62 -4.31 -28.07
N PRO A 296 -0.92 -5.06 -28.95
CA PRO A 296 -0.25 -4.45 -30.08
C PRO A 296 -1.27 -3.77 -31.02
N PRO A 297 -0.97 -2.58 -31.56
CA PRO A 297 -1.78 -1.97 -32.60
C PRO A 297 -1.97 -2.93 -33.78
N LYS A 298 -3.13 -2.88 -34.44
CA LYS A 298 -3.37 -3.66 -35.66
C LYS A 298 -2.25 -3.39 -36.68
N GLY A 299 -1.48 -4.42 -37.03
CA GLY A 299 -0.35 -4.34 -37.98
C GLY A 299 1.04 -4.17 -37.36
N ALA A 300 1.18 -4.10 -36.04
CA ALA A 300 2.48 -4.10 -35.38
C ALA A 300 3.18 -5.47 -35.45
N PHE A 301 4.49 -5.47 -35.75
CA PHE A 301 5.28 -6.70 -35.95
C PHE A 301 5.65 -7.43 -34.65
N LYS A 302 5.58 -6.77 -33.49
CA LYS A 302 5.92 -7.37 -32.18
C LYS A 302 4.99 -6.87 -31.07
N PRO A 303 4.59 -7.74 -30.12
CA PRO A 303 3.81 -7.34 -28.95
C PRO A 303 4.65 -6.49 -27.98
N SER A 304 3.97 -5.66 -27.18
CA SER A 304 4.60 -4.86 -26.13
C SER A 304 5.39 -5.74 -25.14
N PRO A 305 6.57 -5.29 -24.65
CA PRO A 305 7.25 -5.95 -23.54
C PRO A 305 6.40 -6.10 -22.27
N ALA A 306 5.32 -5.34 -22.13
CA ALA A 306 4.38 -5.42 -21.00
C ALA A 306 3.08 -6.17 -21.33
N ALA A 307 2.93 -6.75 -22.53
CA ALA A 307 1.78 -7.62 -22.81
C ALA A 307 1.70 -8.75 -21.77
N HIS A 308 0.50 -9.00 -21.24
CA HIS A 308 0.19 -9.96 -20.18
C HIS A 308 0.77 -9.61 -18.79
N HIS A 309 1.06 -8.33 -18.51
CA HIS A 309 1.58 -7.87 -17.20
C HIS A 309 0.56 -7.11 -16.35
N ALA A 310 -0.69 -7.02 -16.80
CA ALA A 310 -1.78 -6.43 -16.06
C ALA A 310 -2.92 -7.43 -16.10
N LEU A 311 -3.11 -8.24 -15.06
CA LEU A 311 -3.98 -9.42 -15.05
C LEU A 311 -5.11 -9.25 -14.06
N ASN A 312 -6.31 -9.66 -14.47
CA ASN A 312 -7.53 -9.32 -13.76
C ASN A 312 -8.38 -10.57 -13.49
N LEU A 313 -8.50 -10.95 -12.22
CA LEU A 313 -9.47 -11.91 -11.72
C LEU A 313 -10.78 -11.17 -11.45
N ALA A 314 -11.55 -10.98 -12.52
CA ALA A 314 -12.86 -10.33 -12.51
C ALA A 314 -13.94 -11.26 -11.95
N LEU A 315 -14.42 -10.99 -10.73
CA LEU A 315 -15.31 -11.90 -9.98
C LEU A 315 -16.71 -11.33 -9.81
N HIS A 316 -17.65 -12.20 -9.48
CA HIS A 316 -19.05 -11.87 -9.21
C HIS A 316 -19.27 -11.63 -7.70
N PRO A 317 -20.42 -11.05 -7.30
CA PRO A 317 -20.75 -10.85 -5.89
C PRO A 317 -20.73 -12.15 -5.08
N GLY A 318 -20.45 -12.02 -3.79
CA GLY A 318 -20.49 -13.11 -2.83
C GLY A 318 -19.26 -13.99 -2.77
N LEU A 319 -18.11 -13.55 -3.32
CA LEU A 319 -16.86 -14.30 -3.23
C LEU A 319 -16.63 -14.81 -1.80
N SER A 320 -16.45 -16.12 -1.69
CA SER A 320 -16.19 -16.82 -0.42
C SER A 320 -14.71 -17.21 -0.31
N SER A 321 -14.22 -17.39 0.92
CA SER A 321 -12.84 -17.82 1.18
C SER A 321 -12.44 -19.12 0.47
N PRO A 322 -13.28 -20.18 0.41
CA PRO A 322 -12.95 -21.38 -0.39
C PRO A 322 -12.74 -21.09 -1.88
N THR A 323 -13.58 -20.23 -2.48
CA THR A 323 -13.45 -19.83 -3.90
C THR A 323 -12.19 -18.97 -4.11
N LEU A 324 -11.92 -18.02 -3.21
CA LEU A 324 -10.71 -17.21 -3.20
C LEU A 324 -9.46 -18.10 -3.19
N LEU A 325 -9.39 -19.07 -2.27
CA LEU A 325 -8.24 -19.96 -2.13
C LEU A 325 -8.08 -20.92 -3.31
N ARG A 326 -9.18 -21.36 -3.94
CA ARG A 326 -9.12 -22.12 -5.20
C ARG A 326 -8.49 -21.29 -6.30
N LEU A 327 -8.97 -20.06 -6.51
CA LEU A 327 -8.45 -19.17 -7.56
C LEU A 327 -7.01 -18.74 -7.29
N PHE A 328 -6.62 -18.59 -6.03
CA PHE A 328 -5.23 -18.35 -5.66
C PHE A 328 -4.33 -19.48 -6.19
N GLU A 329 -4.69 -20.74 -5.91
CA GLU A 329 -3.92 -21.91 -6.37
C GLU A 329 -3.96 -22.11 -7.89
N SER A 330 -5.13 -21.95 -8.50
CA SER A 330 -5.30 -22.26 -9.92
C SER A 330 -4.88 -21.12 -10.86
N CYS A 331 -4.83 -19.88 -10.38
CA CYS A 331 -4.59 -18.69 -11.20
C CYS A 331 -3.40 -17.86 -10.72
N VAL A 332 -3.32 -17.52 -9.43
CA VAL A 332 -2.27 -16.61 -8.90
C VAL A 332 -0.93 -17.33 -8.80
N GLN A 333 -0.91 -18.53 -8.20
CA GLN A 333 0.30 -19.31 -7.96
C GLN A 333 1.09 -19.61 -9.26
N PRO A 334 0.48 -20.07 -10.38
CA PRO A 334 1.20 -20.29 -11.63
C PRO A 334 1.82 -19.01 -12.19
N ILE A 335 1.10 -17.88 -12.13
CA ILE A 335 1.62 -16.59 -12.63
C ILE A 335 2.84 -16.16 -11.81
N TYR A 336 2.80 -16.31 -10.48
CA TYR A 336 3.95 -16.07 -9.61
C TYR A 336 5.14 -16.95 -9.99
N GLU A 337 4.91 -18.26 -10.18
CA GLU A 337 5.96 -19.22 -10.52
C GLU A 337 6.64 -18.92 -11.86
N ILE A 338 5.89 -18.38 -12.83
CA ILE A 338 6.41 -18.00 -14.15
C ILE A 338 7.12 -16.64 -14.08
N TYR A 339 6.50 -15.65 -13.44
CA TYR A 339 7.00 -14.28 -13.38
C TYR A 339 8.26 -14.16 -12.50
N GLN A 340 8.38 -15.01 -11.47
CA GLN A 340 9.50 -15.04 -10.52
C GLN A 340 9.87 -13.63 -10.02
N PRO A 341 8.96 -12.93 -9.32
CA PRO A 341 9.27 -11.59 -8.81
C PRO A 341 10.42 -11.64 -7.79
N ASP A 342 11.11 -10.51 -7.66
CA ASP A 342 12.14 -10.30 -6.64
C ASP A 342 11.53 -9.76 -5.34
N ALA A 343 10.41 -9.03 -5.45
CA ALA A 343 9.62 -8.53 -4.33
C ALA A 343 8.12 -8.54 -4.66
N VAL A 344 7.30 -8.56 -3.62
CA VAL A 344 5.83 -8.50 -3.71
C VAL A 344 5.34 -7.27 -2.97
N VAL A 345 4.41 -6.55 -3.57
CA VAL A 345 3.57 -5.56 -2.88
C VAL A 345 2.17 -6.14 -2.84
N LEU A 346 1.69 -6.47 -1.64
CA LEU A 346 0.38 -7.04 -1.41
C LEU A 346 -0.52 -5.96 -0.78
N GLN A 347 -1.53 -5.55 -1.53
CA GLN A 347 -2.59 -4.69 -1.03
C GLN A 347 -3.58 -5.59 -0.26
N CYS A 348 -3.91 -5.22 0.98
CA CYS A 348 -4.78 -5.99 1.89
C CYS A 348 -6.03 -5.18 2.28
N GLY A 349 -6.73 -4.64 1.28
CA GLY A 349 -8.06 -4.07 1.43
C GLY A 349 -8.99 -5.09 2.07
N CYS A 350 -9.77 -4.65 3.05
CA CYS A 350 -10.63 -5.52 3.84
C CYS A 350 -12.12 -5.24 3.64
N ASP A 351 -12.47 -4.48 2.60
CA ASP A 351 -13.85 -4.21 2.18
C ASP A 351 -14.55 -5.39 1.49
N GLY A 352 -13.79 -6.45 1.20
CA GLY A 352 -14.31 -7.76 0.82
C GLY A 352 -14.82 -8.62 1.99
N LEU A 353 -14.54 -8.24 3.24
CA LEU A 353 -14.93 -9.00 4.41
C LEU A 353 -16.44 -8.99 4.64
N ALA A 354 -16.94 -10.08 5.21
CA ALA A 354 -18.31 -10.15 5.68
C ALA A 354 -18.60 -9.02 6.69
N GLY A 355 -19.73 -8.35 6.50
CA GLY A 355 -20.18 -7.24 7.34
C GLY A 355 -19.69 -5.86 6.89
N ASP A 356 -18.77 -5.77 5.91
CA ASP A 356 -18.36 -4.47 5.38
C ASP A 356 -19.56 -3.71 4.74
N PRO A 357 -19.65 -2.37 4.90
CA PRO A 357 -20.68 -1.53 4.28
C PRO A 357 -20.83 -1.65 2.76
N CYS A 358 -19.79 -2.05 2.01
CA CYS A 358 -19.89 -2.37 0.59
C CYS A 358 -20.84 -3.55 0.35
N LYS A 359 -20.90 -4.52 1.27
CA LYS A 359 -21.82 -5.67 1.25
C LYS A 359 -21.72 -6.54 0.01
N GLU A 360 -20.57 -6.55 -0.66
CA GLU A 360 -20.44 -7.20 -1.96
C GLU A 360 -19.86 -8.61 -1.92
N TRP A 361 -18.90 -8.89 -1.04
CA TRP A 361 -18.31 -10.21 -0.87
C TRP A 361 -18.64 -10.82 0.50
N ASN A 362 -18.13 -12.03 0.74
CA ASN A 362 -18.40 -12.82 1.94
C ASN A 362 -17.11 -13.48 2.46
N LEU A 363 -16.00 -12.76 2.39
CA LEU A 363 -14.73 -13.26 2.88
C LEU A 363 -14.74 -13.31 4.41
N ASP A 364 -14.12 -14.35 4.96
CA ASP A 364 -13.80 -14.45 6.37
C ASP A 364 -12.34 -14.09 6.63
N LEU A 365 -12.05 -13.84 7.90
CA LEU A 365 -10.72 -13.43 8.32
C LEU A 365 -9.67 -14.53 8.10
N GLU A 366 -10.06 -15.81 8.29
CA GLU A 366 -9.18 -16.95 8.06
C GLU A 366 -8.68 -17.02 6.61
N GLY A 367 -9.58 -16.86 5.63
CA GLY A 367 -9.25 -16.89 4.21
C GLY A 367 -8.29 -15.78 3.80
N MET A 368 -8.48 -14.57 4.30
CA MET A 368 -7.53 -13.47 4.08
C MET A 368 -6.14 -13.78 4.67
N GLY A 369 -6.10 -14.34 5.89
CA GLY A 369 -4.85 -14.74 6.52
C GLY A 369 -4.12 -15.84 5.76
N GLU A 370 -4.83 -16.82 5.18
CA GLU A 370 -4.22 -17.88 4.39
C GLU A 370 -3.59 -17.34 3.09
N VAL A 371 -4.19 -16.33 2.44
CA VAL A 371 -3.55 -15.63 1.30
C VAL A 371 -2.24 -14.95 1.75
N VAL A 372 -2.28 -14.15 2.82
CA VAL A 372 -1.08 -13.46 3.33
C VAL A 372 0.01 -14.46 3.72
N LYS A 373 -0.36 -15.57 4.37
CA LYS A 373 0.57 -16.63 4.75
C LYS A 373 1.26 -17.27 3.54
N ARG A 374 0.52 -17.57 2.46
CA ARG A 374 1.09 -18.13 1.23
C ARG A 374 2.05 -17.14 0.57
N VAL A 375 1.69 -15.86 0.51
CA VAL A 375 2.53 -14.81 -0.07
C VAL A 375 3.80 -14.58 0.75
N VAL A 376 3.66 -14.33 2.06
CA VAL A 376 4.78 -13.96 2.93
C VAL A 376 5.70 -15.15 3.19
N HIS A 377 5.15 -16.29 3.61
CA HIS A 377 5.93 -17.44 4.07
C HIS A 377 6.08 -18.52 3.02
N GLY A 378 5.10 -18.68 2.13
CA GLY A 378 5.15 -19.68 1.05
C GLY A 378 6.12 -19.30 -0.06
N TRP A 379 6.16 -18.02 -0.45
CA TRP A 379 7.03 -17.55 -1.54
C TRP A 379 8.42 -17.12 -1.08
N GLY A 380 8.59 -16.70 0.18
CA GLY A 380 9.88 -16.30 0.74
C GLY A 380 10.51 -15.08 0.04
N LYS A 381 9.68 -14.15 -0.43
CA LYS A 381 10.10 -12.91 -1.11
C LYS A 381 10.02 -11.72 -0.15
N LYS A 382 10.80 -10.68 -0.44
CA LYS A 382 10.62 -9.36 0.21
C LYS A 382 9.19 -8.91 -0.04
N THR A 383 8.43 -8.65 1.02
CA THR A 383 6.98 -8.40 0.90
C THR A 383 6.59 -7.12 1.62
N LEU A 384 5.95 -6.21 0.89
CA LEU A 384 5.31 -5.02 1.44
C LEU A 384 3.82 -5.29 1.59
N LEU A 385 3.30 -5.22 2.82
CA LEU A 385 1.87 -5.30 3.12
C LEU A 385 1.31 -3.88 3.26
N LEU A 386 0.29 -3.57 2.47
CA LEU A 386 -0.42 -2.29 2.51
C LEU A 386 -1.87 -2.51 2.94
N GLY A 387 -2.50 -1.46 3.44
CA GLY A 387 -3.94 -1.46 3.73
C GLY A 387 -4.78 -1.39 2.46
N GLY A 388 -5.76 -0.48 2.45
CA GLY A 388 -6.71 -0.33 1.34
C GLY A 388 -8.09 0.11 1.80
N GLY A 389 -9.11 -0.37 1.07
CA GLY A 389 -10.52 -0.31 1.45
C GLY A 389 -10.81 -1.05 2.77
N GLY A 390 -11.98 -0.78 3.34
CA GLY A 390 -12.39 -1.31 4.64
C GLY A 390 -13.16 -0.27 5.43
N TYR A 391 -14.48 -0.38 5.44
CA TYR A 391 -15.39 0.67 5.88
C TYR A 391 -16.16 0.29 7.15
N ASP A 392 -16.06 -0.97 7.59
CA ASP A 392 -16.25 -1.32 9.01
C ASP A 392 -14.92 -1.18 9.77
N ASN A 393 -14.81 -0.13 10.58
CA ASN A 393 -13.55 0.15 11.29
C ASN A 393 -13.11 -0.97 12.25
N ALA A 394 -14.06 -1.67 12.89
CA ALA A 394 -13.72 -2.72 13.85
C ALA A 394 -13.23 -3.98 13.12
N ASN A 395 -13.87 -4.35 12.01
CA ASN A 395 -13.44 -5.47 11.19
C ASN A 395 -12.14 -5.17 10.44
N ALA A 396 -11.90 -3.91 10.03
CA ALA A 396 -10.60 -3.50 9.51
C ALA A 396 -9.49 -3.63 10.56
N ALA A 397 -9.76 -3.22 11.81
CA ALA A 397 -8.82 -3.39 12.90
C ALA A 397 -8.54 -4.87 13.21
N ARG A 398 -9.58 -5.72 13.28
CA ARG A 398 -9.45 -7.18 13.41
C ARG A 398 -8.59 -7.76 12.29
N CYS A 399 -8.90 -7.37 11.05
CA CYS A 399 -8.20 -7.85 9.86
C CYS A 399 -6.71 -7.58 9.95
N TRP A 400 -6.33 -6.30 10.01
CA TRP A 400 -4.93 -5.92 10.00
C TRP A 400 -4.16 -6.37 11.25
N THR A 401 -4.83 -6.53 12.39
CA THR A 401 -4.24 -7.18 13.57
C THR A 401 -3.90 -8.63 13.30
N TYR A 402 -4.86 -9.40 12.80
CA TYR A 402 -4.63 -10.80 12.47
C TYR A 402 -3.57 -10.96 11.37
N LEU A 403 -3.64 -10.17 10.30
CA LEU A 403 -2.63 -10.21 9.22
C LEU A 403 -1.23 -9.83 9.70
N THR A 404 -1.11 -8.91 10.67
CA THR A 404 0.18 -8.62 11.32
C THR A 404 0.73 -9.84 12.05
N SER A 405 -0.11 -10.56 12.80
CA SER A 405 0.30 -11.80 13.47
C SER A 405 0.68 -12.92 12.49
N VAL A 406 -0.02 -13.01 11.35
CA VAL A 406 0.34 -13.92 10.26
C VAL A 406 1.71 -13.53 9.69
N ALA A 407 1.98 -12.26 9.44
CA ALA A 407 3.27 -11.79 8.92
C ALA A 407 4.45 -12.13 9.85
N LEU A 408 4.22 -12.12 11.16
CA LEU A 408 5.18 -12.54 12.20
C LEU A 408 5.38 -14.06 12.29
N ASN A 409 4.69 -14.84 11.45
CA ASN A 409 4.65 -16.31 11.51
C ASN A 409 4.13 -16.83 12.86
N GLN A 410 3.25 -16.06 13.52
CA GLN A 410 2.62 -16.37 14.80
C GLN A 410 1.14 -15.98 14.76
N PRO A 411 0.32 -16.63 13.90
CA PRO A 411 -1.08 -16.27 13.75
C PRO A 411 -1.82 -16.39 15.08
N LEU A 412 -2.49 -15.31 15.48
CA LEU A 412 -3.35 -15.29 16.66
C LEU A 412 -4.55 -16.23 16.43
N SER A 413 -5.08 -16.83 17.51
CA SER A 413 -6.37 -17.52 17.42
C SER A 413 -7.47 -16.52 17.10
N LEU A 414 -8.40 -16.87 16.19
CA LEU A 414 -9.55 -16.04 15.87
C LEU A 414 -10.51 -15.90 17.08
N ASP A 415 -10.50 -16.88 17.99
CA ASP A 415 -11.21 -16.83 19.27
C ASP A 415 -10.52 -15.96 20.32
N ASN A 416 -9.35 -15.37 20.03
CA ASN A 416 -8.67 -14.51 20.99
C ASN A 416 -9.61 -13.35 21.40
N PRO A 417 -9.73 -13.07 22.71
CA PRO A 417 -10.53 -11.96 23.18
C PRO A 417 -9.89 -10.65 22.75
N ILE A 418 -10.72 -9.67 22.43
CA ILE A 418 -10.28 -8.29 22.27
C ILE A 418 -9.73 -7.82 23.62
N PRO A 419 -8.52 -7.24 23.68
CA PRO A 419 -7.90 -6.85 24.94
C PRO A 419 -8.74 -5.80 25.69
N PRO A 420 -9.03 -5.99 26.99
CA PRO A 420 -9.79 -5.02 27.78
C PRO A 420 -8.96 -3.76 28.12
N SER A 421 -7.69 -3.71 27.73
CA SER A 421 -6.81 -2.53 27.86
C SER A 421 -7.10 -1.44 26.81
N LEU A 422 -7.95 -1.71 25.81
CA LEU A 422 -8.43 -0.68 24.90
C LEU A 422 -9.35 0.31 25.62
N GLU A 423 -9.38 1.55 25.12
CA GLU A 423 -10.32 2.56 25.60
C GLU A 423 -11.78 2.05 25.53
N PRO A 424 -12.64 2.37 26.51
CA PRO A 424 -14.00 1.79 26.59
C PRO A 424 -14.84 1.97 25.32
N ASP A 425 -14.75 3.14 24.68
CA ASP A 425 -15.48 3.44 23.44
C ASP A 425 -14.97 2.62 22.26
N ASP A 426 -13.67 2.32 22.22
CA ASP A 426 -13.08 1.46 21.20
C ASP A 426 -13.39 0.00 21.44
N TYR A 427 -13.24 -0.47 22.67
CA TYR A 427 -13.59 -1.82 23.09
C TYR A 427 -15.06 -2.14 22.73
N ALA A 428 -15.98 -1.20 22.96
CA ALA A 428 -17.39 -1.34 22.64
C ALA A 428 -17.67 -1.56 21.14
N ARG A 429 -16.78 -1.11 20.22
CA ARG A 429 -16.94 -1.31 18.77
C ARG A 429 -16.82 -2.77 18.35
N PHE A 430 -16.20 -3.61 19.19
CA PHE A 430 -16.00 -5.03 18.90
C PHE A 430 -17.16 -5.92 19.38
N ALA A 431 -18.24 -5.32 19.89
CA ALA A 431 -19.47 -6.03 20.17
C ALA A 431 -20.03 -6.74 18.90
N PRO A 432 -20.82 -7.80 19.05
CA PRO A 432 -21.18 -8.44 20.32
C PRO A 432 -20.20 -9.54 20.76
N SER A 433 -19.29 -9.99 19.89
CA SER A 433 -18.44 -11.15 20.17
C SER A 433 -17.28 -10.82 21.10
N PHE A 434 -16.71 -9.61 20.97
CA PHE A 434 -15.45 -9.25 21.63
C PHE A 434 -14.32 -10.24 21.36
N THR A 435 -14.34 -10.89 20.19
CA THR A 435 -13.27 -11.74 19.67
C THR A 435 -12.64 -11.12 18.43
N LEU A 436 -11.45 -11.61 18.07
CA LEU A 436 -10.72 -11.20 16.87
C LEU A 436 -11.41 -11.65 15.57
N ASP A 437 -12.21 -12.72 15.60
CA ASP A 437 -12.81 -13.31 14.42
C ASP A 437 -13.74 -12.36 13.64
N VAL A 438 -13.75 -12.56 12.31
CA VAL A 438 -14.77 -12.05 11.38
C VAL A 438 -15.23 -13.26 10.57
N PRO A 439 -16.30 -13.96 11.02
CA PRO A 439 -16.76 -15.16 10.34
C PRO A 439 -17.50 -14.82 9.05
N ALA A 440 -17.52 -15.78 8.12
CA ALA A 440 -18.30 -15.65 6.91
C ALA A 440 -19.80 -15.47 7.22
N GLY A 441 -20.45 -14.59 6.48
CA GLY A 441 -21.90 -14.43 6.52
C GLY A 441 -22.63 -15.48 5.68
N HIS A 442 -23.92 -15.23 5.42
CA HIS A 442 -24.77 -16.12 4.63
C HIS A 442 -24.97 -15.67 3.17
N LYS A 443 -24.13 -14.75 2.68
CA LYS A 443 -24.23 -14.27 1.30
C LYS A 443 -23.88 -15.42 0.33
N LEU A 444 -24.72 -15.62 -0.68
CA LEU A 444 -24.50 -16.64 -1.70
C LEU A 444 -23.33 -16.26 -2.61
N ASP A 445 -22.41 -17.18 -2.82
CA ASP A 445 -21.33 -17.02 -3.80
C ASP A 445 -21.87 -17.19 -5.22
N LEU A 446 -21.91 -16.09 -5.99
CA LEU A 446 -22.39 -16.07 -7.38
C LEU A 446 -21.29 -16.45 -8.40
N ASN A 447 -20.08 -16.78 -7.93
CA ASN A 447 -19.01 -17.33 -8.74
C ASN A 447 -19.27 -18.82 -8.98
N THR A 448 -20.26 -19.12 -9.83
CA THR A 448 -20.62 -20.49 -10.18
C THR A 448 -19.42 -21.29 -10.72
N GLU A 449 -19.47 -22.62 -10.65
CA GLU A 449 -18.43 -23.48 -11.22
C GLU A 449 -18.09 -23.15 -12.67
N ALA A 450 -19.11 -22.84 -13.49
CA ALA A 450 -18.90 -22.42 -14.88
C ALA A 450 -18.09 -21.13 -15.00
N ARG A 451 -18.36 -20.15 -14.12
CA ARG A 451 -17.60 -18.89 -14.07
C ARG A 451 -16.17 -19.12 -13.59
N ILE A 452 -15.97 -19.95 -12.57
CA ILE A 452 -14.64 -20.27 -12.06
C ILE A 452 -13.81 -20.96 -13.15
N VAL A 453 -14.37 -21.95 -13.85
CA VAL A 453 -13.69 -22.64 -14.95
C VAL A 453 -13.32 -21.67 -16.09
N GLU A 454 -14.23 -20.75 -16.45
CA GLU A 454 -13.94 -19.71 -17.46
C GLU A 454 -12.72 -18.86 -17.07
N VAL A 455 -12.64 -18.45 -15.81
CA VAL A 455 -11.53 -17.68 -15.26
C VAL A 455 -10.24 -18.52 -15.26
N GLU A 456 -10.29 -19.77 -14.81
CA GLU A 456 -9.15 -20.69 -14.80
C GLU A 456 -8.62 -20.95 -16.22
N GLU A 457 -9.49 -21.11 -17.21
CA GLU A 457 -9.11 -21.27 -18.62
C GLU A 457 -8.50 -20.00 -19.22
N ALA A 458 -8.97 -18.82 -18.81
CA ALA A 458 -8.34 -17.56 -19.18
C ALA A 458 -6.92 -17.45 -18.60
N PHE A 459 -6.75 -17.72 -17.30
CA PHE A 459 -5.46 -17.64 -16.63
C PHE A 459 -4.46 -18.69 -17.11
N LYS A 460 -4.92 -19.90 -17.49
CA LYS A 460 -4.07 -20.88 -18.19
C LYS A 460 -3.48 -20.32 -19.48
N ARG A 461 -4.27 -19.58 -20.29
CA ARG A 461 -3.78 -18.94 -21.51
C ARG A 461 -2.82 -17.79 -21.22
N TYR A 462 -3.07 -17.01 -20.18
CA TYR A 462 -2.19 -15.91 -19.78
C TYR A 462 -0.85 -16.42 -19.23
N ALA A 463 -0.87 -17.49 -18.43
CA ALA A 463 0.30 -18.20 -17.98
C ALA A 463 1.14 -18.72 -19.15
N GLN A 464 0.52 -19.39 -20.14
CA GLN A 464 1.21 -19.84 -21.35
C GLN A 464 1.88 -18.68 -22.11
N ALA A 465 1.20 -17.55 -22.26
CA ALA A 465 1.77 -16.38 -22.93
C ALA A 465 2.99 -15.80 -22.17
N LEU A 466 2.98 -15.83 -20.84
CA LEU A 466 4.12 -15.44 -20.01
C LEU A 466 5.25 -16.48 -20.09
N GLU A 467 4.94 -17.78 -20.08
CA GLU A 467 5.94 -18.84 -20.24
C GLU A 467 6.66 -18.74 -21.57
N GLU A 468 5.95 -18.50 -22.68
CA GLU A 468 6.57 -18.30 -23.98
C GLU A 468 7.53 -17.09 -23.98
N LYS A 469 7.22 -16.06 -23.19
CA LYS A 469 8.00 -14.83 -23.07
C LYS A 469 9.25 -15.00 -22.22
N TYR A 470 9.17 -15.74 -21.12
CA TYR A 470 10.28 -15.92 -20.17
C TYR A 470 11.07 -17.21 -20.39
N GLY A 471 10.44 -18.27 -20.89
CA GLY A 471 11.07 -19.53 -21.29
C GLY A 471 12.08 -19.33 -22.42
N LYS A 472 11.76 -18.49 -23.41
CA LYS A 472 12.72 -18.09 -24.47
C LYS A 472 13.96 -17.40 -23.91
N ARG A 473 13.79 -16.48 -22.95
CA ARG A 473 14.93 -15.78 -22.30
C ARG A 473 15.84 -16.76 -21.54
N LYS A 474 15.26 -17.76 -20.86
CA LYS A 474 16.03 -18.77 -20.13
C LYS A 474 16.87 -19.64 -21.07
N MET A 475 16.37 -19.99 -22.26
CA MET A 475 17.17 -20.67 -23.29
C MET A 475 18.25 -19.76 -23.87
N ASP A 476 17.95 -18.50 -24.19
CA ASP A 476 18.93 -17.56 -24.74
C ASP A 476 20.08 -17.25 -23.75
N GLU A 477 19.77 -17.17 -22.44
CA GLU A 477 20.75 -17.02 -21.36
C GLU A 477 21.61 -18.27 -21.18
N LEU A 478 21.02 -19.48 -21.28
CA LEU A 478 21.76 -20.76 -21.21
C LEU A 478 22.62 -21.01 -22.46
N GLU A 479 22.22 -20.51 -23.63
CA GLU A 479 22.99 -20.60 -24.88
C GLU A 479 24.12 -19.55 -24.99
N GLY A 480 24.33 -18.72 -23.96
CA GLY A 480 25.45 -17.77 -23.92
C GLY A 480 25.32 -16.60 -24.89
N LYS A 481 24.12 -16.33 -25.43
CA LYS A 481 23.84 -15.14 -26.24
C LYS A 481 23.53 -13.95 -25.32
N GLY A 482 24.46 -13.63 -24.43
CA GLY A 482 24.39 -12.41 -23.64
C GLY A 482 24.43 -11.21 -24.56
N ALA A 483 23.41 -10.35 -24.47
CA ALA A 483 23.47 -9.02 -25.05
C ALA A 483 24.77 -8.36 -24.59
N GLY A 484 25.65 -8.07 -25.55
CA GLY A 484 26.79 -7.18 -25.33
C GLY A 484 26.31 -5.83 -24.81
N PRO A 485 27.17 -5.06 -24.14
CA PRO A 485 26.80 -3.74 -23.64
C PRO A 485 26.31 -2.90 -24.83
N SER A 486 25.05 -2.50 -24.79
CA SER A 486 24.53 -1.47 -25.69
C SER A 486 25.14 -0.13 -25.25
N GLU A 487 26.36 0.13 -25.70
CA GLU A 487 26.79 1.48 -26.02
C GLU A 487 25.93 1.95 -27.20
N GLU A 488 25.11 3.00 -27.00
CA GLU A 488 25.07 4.21 -27.83
C GLU A 488 23.83 5.07 -27.52
N LEU A 489 24.12 6.30 -27.08
CA LEU A 489 23.37 7.57 -27.06
C LEU A 489 22.15 7.74 -26.13
#